data_AF-A0A7K0FN11-F1
#
_entry.id   AF-A0A7K0FN11-F1
#
_cell.length_a   1.000
_cell.length_b   1.000
_cell.length_c   1.000
_cell.angle_alpha   90.00
_cell.angle_beta   90.00
_cell.angle_gamma   90.00
#
_symmetry.space_group_name_H-M   'P 1'
#
loop_
_entity.id
_entity.type
_entity.pdbx_description
1 polymer ?
#
loop_
_entity_poly.entity_id
_entity_poly.type
_entity_poly.pdbx_seq_one_letter_code
_entity_poly.pdbx_strand_id
1 'polypeptide(L)'
;MNKHFLKSLLLSVAYFSVQTISAQEYVSKVWVADLGNGKYKNPVLNADYSDPDAIRVGDDFYMISSSFNHIPGLPLLHSKDLVNWTILTHVLPKQIPAETFKKVQHGNGVWAPAIRFHKNEYYIYYPDPDFGIYVTKASNPVGPWSTPELIYEGKGLIDPCPLWDEDGKTYLVHAYAGSRAGIKSVIAIAPMNQEGTKVTGQSVIVYDGHEDDPTIEGPKFYKRNGYYYIFAPAGGVPTGWQLILRSKNIYGPYERKNVLDQGKSPINGPHQGAWVDTQAGEDWFLHFQDKEAYGRVLHLQPMKWVKDWPVIGEDKDGDGKGEPVLVYKKPNVGKTWPVQTPVESDDFNSPILGKQWQWQANADGTWAFAGNKGHLRLYTKQIPAESKSLWDVPNILGQKFPADNFQVTTKITFTPNDKLENEKVGLIILGQDYSTLFLKSKKDGIYLGYGLCKGAVKGKEEVESIINKIDTKTVYFRVQVSNGGICKWFYSTDNKKFLPITEPFTALPGKWVGAKVGLYAVRNTQINDSGYADVDWFKVEPIK
;
A
#
# COMPACT_ATOMS: atom_id res chain seq x y z
N MET A 1 49.90 -45.06 49.92
CA MET A 1 51.17 -44.54 49.34
C MET A 1 50.84 -43.87 48.01
N ASN A 2 51.02 -42.54 47.94
CA ASN A 2 51.42 -41.70 46.77
C ASN A 2 50.78 -41.98 45.39
N LYS A 3 50.28 -41.02 44.60
CA LYS A 3 50.51 -39.57 44.50
C LYS A 3 49.47 -39.00 43.51
N HIS A 4 49.09 -37.74 43.71
CA HIS A 4 48.31 -36.89 42.82
C HIS A 4 48.79 -36.88 41.37
N PHE A 5 47.86 -36.76 40.41
CA PHE A 5 48.04 -35.89 39.24
C PHE A 5 46.69 -35.34 38.75
N LEU A 6 46.50 -34.04 38.99
CA LEU A 6 45.46 -33.19 38.44
C LEU A 6 45.63 -33.15 36.90
N LYS A 7 44.59 -33.45 36.12
CA LYS A 7 44.54 -33.12 34.69
C LYS A 7 43.49 -32.04 34.46
N SER A 8 44.00 -30.85 34.14
CA SER A 8 43.30 -29.69 33.60
C SER A 8 42.49 -30.05 32.37
N LEU A 9 41.17 -29.83 32.42
CA LEU A 9 40.31 -29.83 31.23
C LEU A 9 40.27 -28.40 30.68
N LEU A 10 41.05 -28.14 29.63
CA LEU A 10 40.98 -26.89 28.87
C LEU A 10 39.69 -26.88 28.05
N LEU A 11 38.75 -26.04 28.47
CA LEU A 11 37.53 -25.72 27.73
C LEU A 11 37.90 -24.77 26.57
N SER A 12 38.02 -25.29 25.36
CA SER A 12 38.15 -24.47 24.15
C SER A 12 36.76 -23.96 23.76
N VAL A 13 36.39 -22.78 24.25
CA VAL A 13 35.21 -22.02 23.77
C VAL A 13 35.58 -21.39 22.43
N ALA A 14 35.12 -21.99 21.34
CA ALA A 14 35.21 -21.38 20.02
C ALA A 14 34.22 -20.20 19.96
N TYR A 15 34.74 -18.97 20.01
CA TYR A 15 33.97 -17.78 19.67
C TYR A 15 33.69 -17.80 18.16
N PHE A 16 32.50 -18.27 17.78
CA PHE A 16 31.95 -17.95 16.46
C PHE A 16 31.53 -16.48 16.48
N SER A 17 32.38 -15.61 15.94
CA SER A 17 31.98 -14.27 15.56
C SER A 17 30.96 -14.38 14.43
N VAL A 18 29.68 -14.26 14.77
CA VAL A 18 28.62 -14.05 13.78
C VAL A 18 28.89 -12.67 13.17
N GLN A 19 29.55 -12.64 12.02
CA GLN A 19 29.57 -11.45 11.19
C GLN A 19 28.13 -11.25 10.69
N THR A 20 27.40 -10.37 11.35
CA THR A 20 26.16 -9.83 10.80
C THR A 20 26.53 -9.11 9.52
N ILE A 21 26.26 -9.75 8.37
CA ILE A 21 26.21 -9.06 7.09
C ILE A 21 25.11 -8.02 7.26
N SER A 22 25.49 -6.76 7.49
CA SER A 22 24.57 -5.65 7.44
C SER A 22 23.99 -5.64 6.03
N ALA A 23 22.75 -6.08 5.88
CA ALA A 23 22.03 -5.92 4.62
C ALA A 23 22.08 -4.44 4.28
N GLN A 24 22.72 -4.09 3.17
CA GLN A 24 22.81 -2.71 2.74
C GLN A 24 21.39 -2.17 2.51
N GLU A 25 21.09 -1.05 3.13
CA GLU A 25 19.76 -0.45 3.06
C GLU A 25 19.45 -0.02 1.61
N TYR A 26 18.25 -0.33 1.12
CA TYR A 26 17.86 -0.06 -0.26
C TYR A 26 17.49 1.41 -0.44
N VAL A 27 18.01 2.03 -1.50
CA VAL A 27 17.68 3.39 -1.92
C VAL A 27 17.21 3.35 -3.37
N SER A 28 16.00 3.86 -3.60
CA SER A 28 15.36 3.94 -4.91
C SER A 28 16.18 4.81 -5.86
N LYS A 29 16.19 4.42 -7.13
CA LYS A 29 16.82 5.20 -8.20
C LYS A 29 15.89 6.26 -8.78
N VAL A 30 14.58 6.17 -8.52
CA VAL A 30 13.56 7.02 -9.16
C VAL A 30 12.88 7.98 -8.20
N TRP A 31 12.86 7.69 -6.90
CA TRP A 31 12.32 8.61 -5.90
C TRP A 31 13.03 8.52 -4.54
N VAL A 32 13.62 9.62 -4.10
CA VAL A 32 14.18 9.76 -2.74
C VAL A 32 13.65 11.07 -2.14
N ALA A 33 12.96 10.98 -1.01
CA ALA A 33 12.37 12.14 -0.33
C ALA A 33 13.36 12.89 0.55
N ASP A 34 14.32 12.19 1.15
CA ASP A 34 15.42 12.78 1.91
C ASP A 34 16.39 13.52 0.96
N LEU A 35 16.64 14.81 1.22
CA LEU A 35 17.50 15.63 0.38
C LEU A 35 18.98 15.58 0.80
N GLY A 36 19.32 14.83 1.86
CA GLY A 36 20.71 14.67 2.35
C GLY A 36 21.31 15.93 2.96
N ASN A 37 20.53 16.98 3.16
CA ASN A 37 20.96 18.29 3.64
C ASN A 37 20.16 18.77 4.87
N GLY A 38 19.56 17.83 5.60
CA GLY A 38 18.68 18.11 6.76
C GLY A 38 17.25 18.53 6.39
N LYS A 39 16.89 18.50 5.10
CA LYS A 39 15.53 18.73 4.60
C LYS A 39 14.96 17.49 3.90
N TYR A 40 13.65 17.45 3.74
CA TYR A 40 12.94 16.48 2.91
C TYR A 40 12.06 17.20 1.87
N LYS A 41 11.64 16.47 0.83
CA LYS A 41 10.59 16.88 -0.09
C LYS A 41 9.39 15.96 0.00
N ASN A 42 8.20 16.54 -0.17
CA ASN A 42 6.96 15.80 -0.34
C ASN A 42 6.73 15.39 -1.81
N PRO A 43 6.04 14.27 -2.06
CA PRO A 43 5.60 13.28 -1.07
C PRO A 43 6.77 12.48 -0.46
N VAL A 44 6.71 12.20 0.85
CA VAL A 44 7.67 11.32 1.54
C VAL A 44 7.60 9.87 1.05
N LEU A 45 6.45 9.44 0.49
CA LEU A 45 6.32 8.23 -0.33
C LEU A 45 5.55 8.55 -1.61
N ASN A 46 6.22 8.52 -2.77
CA ASN A 46 5.59 8.74 -4.08
C ASN A 46 5.02 7.47 -4.70
N ALA A 47 4.28 6.70 -3.90
CA ALA A 47 3.59 5.49 -4.31
C ALA A 47 2.29 5.37 -3.52
N ASP A 48 1.37 4.57 -4.04
CA ASP A 48 0.01 4.42 -3.50
C ASP A 48 -0.06 3.73 -2.13
N TYR A 49 0.27 4.44 -1.05
CA TYR A 49 0.05 4.02 0.33
C TYR A 49 -1.17 4.76 0.88
N SER A 50 -2.30 4.48 0.23
CA SER A 50 -3.65 4.97 0.54
C SER A 50 -4.00 4.89 2.02
N ASP A 51 -4.77 5.87 2.48
CA ASP A 51 -5.46 5.87 3.77
C ASP A 51 -4.52 5.65 4.97
N PRO A 52 -3.43 6.43 5.10
CA PRO A 52 -2.40 6.18 6.08
C PRO A 52 -2.91 6.47 7.49
N ASP A 53 -2.58 5.58 8.41
CA ASP A 53 -2.59 5.88 9.84
C ASP A 53 -1.25 5.46 10.45
N ALA A 54 -0.78 6.20 11.44
CA ALA A 54 0.56 6.02 11.96
C ALA A 54 0.62 6.23 13.47
N ILE A 55 1.56 5.53 14.10
CA ILE A 55 1.86 5.65 15.53
C ILE A 55 3.37 5.68 15.75
N ARG A 56 3.76 6.25 16.89
CA ARG A 56 5.10 6.10 17.45
C ARG A 56 5.08 5.12 18.63
N VAL A 57 6.02 4.18 18.65
CA VAL A 57 6.29 3.31 19.80
C VAL A 57 7.77 3.43 20.14
N GLY A 58 8.08 4.21 21.17
CA GLY A 58 9.47 4.54 21.53
C GLY A 58 10.18 5.34 20.43
N ASP A 59 11.21 4.73 19.84
CA ASP A 59 12.06 5.28 18.78
C ASP A 59 11.56 4.96 17.36
N ASP A 60 10.44 4.23 17.24
CA ASP A 60 9.97 3.66 15.99
C ASP A 60 8.63 4.24 15.57
N PHE A 61 8.51 4.57 14.29
CA PHE A 61 7.26 4.97 13.65
C PHE A 61 6.75 3.83 12.78
N TYR A 62 5.46 3.52 12.92
CA TYR A 62 4.79 2.50 12.14
C TYR A 62 3.60 3.14 11.42
N MET A 63 3.46 2.87 10.12
CA MET A 63 2.35 3.37 9.32
C MET A 63 1.64 2.21 8.64
N ILE A 64 0.34 2.11 8.83
CA ILE A 64 -0.53 1.16 8.16
C ILE A 64 -1.23 1.85 6.99
N SER A 65 -1.51 1.12 5.92
CA SER A 65 -2.20 1.63 4.74
C SER A 65 -3.23 0.62 4.23
N SER A 66 -4.27 1.09 3.56
CA SER A 66 -5.28 0.23 2.94
C SER A 66 -4.68 -0.65 1.83
N SER A 67 -5.33 -1.77 1.54
CA SER A 67 -4.91 -2.68 0.46
C SER A 67 -6.05 -3.10 -0.46
N PHE A 68 -7.29 -2.76 -0.11
CA PHE A 68 -8.50 -3.18 -0.81
C PHE A 68 -8.51 -4.71 -0.96
N ASN A 69 -8.55 -5.22 -2.20
CA ASN A 69 -8.55 -6.64 -2.53
C ASN A 69 -7.15 -7.24 -2.71
N HIS A 70 -6.10 -6.43 -2.61
CA HIS A 70 -4.74 -6.87 -2.90
C HIS A 70 -4.15 -7.61 -1.72
N ILE A 71 -3.47 -8.72 -2.02
CA ILE A 71 -2.83 -9.56 -1.02
C ILE A 71 -1.36 -9.85 -1.37
N PRO A 72 -0.46 -10.01 -0.39
CA PRO A 72 -0.72 -9.81 1.03
C PRO A 72 -1.14 -8.35 1.30
N GLY A 73 -2.11 -8.18 2.19
CA GLY A 73 -2.84 -6.93 2.44
C GLY A 73 -2.35 -6.25 3.72
N LEU A 74 -2.89 -5.06 3.98
CA LEU A 74 -2.49 -4.21 5.11
C LEU A 74 -0.95 -4.04 5.20
N PRO A 75 -0.32 -3.39 4.20
CA PRO A 75 1.10 -3.06 4.26
C PRO A 75 1.40 -2.22 5.50
N LEU A 76 2.28 -2.74 6.36
CA LEU A 76 2.82 -2.04 7.51
C LEU A 76 4.22 -1.54 7.17
N LEU A 77 4.41 -0.23 7.24
CA LEU A 77 5.67 0.44 6.96
C LEU A 77 6.33 0.88 8.27
N HIS A 78 7.65 1.00 8.22
CA HIS A 78 8.48 1.40 9.35
C HIS A 78 9.39 2.58 8.97
N SER A 79 9.56 3.50 9.90
CA SER A 79 10.50 4.60 9.81
C SER A 79 11.11 4.92 11.17
N LYS A 80 12.28 5.54 11.14
CA LYS A 80 12.94 6.14 12.31
C LYS A 80 12.88 7.67 12.34
N ASP A 81 12.44 8.31 11.26
CA ASP A 81 12.48 9.77 11.12
C ASP A 81 11.29 10.38 10.34
N LEU A 82 10.25 9.59 10.06
CA LEU A 82 9.05 9.93 9.27
C LEU A 82 9.29 10.28 7.79
N VAL A 83 10.55 10.26 7.32
CA VAL A 83 10.93 10.60 5.95
C VAL A 83 11.40 9.36 5.20
N ASN A 84 12.26 8.57 5.83
CA ASN A 84 12.83 7.35 5.28
C ASN A 84 11.98 6.16 5.74
N TRP A 85 11.33 5.50 4.78
CA TRP A 85 10.36 4.43 5.06
C TRP A 85 10.75 3.13 4.36
N THR A 86 10.48 2.01 5.02
CA THR A 86 10.59 0.67 4.44
C THR A 86 9.30 -0.13 4.67
N ILE A 87 9.02 -1.11 3.80
CA ILE A 87 7.92 -2.05 4.03
C ILE A 87 8.38 -3.06 5.10
N LEU A 88 7.81 -2.95 6.30
CA LEU A 88 8.14 -3.82 7.41
C LEU A 88 7.57 -5.21 7.19
N THR A 89 6.27 -5.30 6.94
CA THR A 89 5.55 -6.56 6.68
C THR A 89 4.20 -6.27 6.01
N HIS A 90 3.46 -7.32 5.69
CA HIS A 90 2.03 -7.25 5.39
C HIS A 90 1.30 -7.99 6.49
N VAL A 91 0.35 -7.32 7.13
CA VAL A 91 -0.39 -7.89 8.27
C VAL A 91 -1.33 -8.99 7.82
N LEU A 92 -1.86 -8.90 6.59
CA LEU A 92 -2.87 -9.80 6.07
C LEU A 92 -2.31 -10.74 4.98
N PRO A 93 -1.85 -11.96 5.32
CA PRO A 93 -1.37 -12.89 4.29
C PRO A 93 -2.48 -13.35 3.33
N LYS A 94 -3.72 -13.41 3.83
CA LYS A 94 -4.94 -13.71 3.06
C LYS A 94 -6.09 -12.88 3.60
N GLN A 95 -6.98 -12.48 2.71
CA GLN A 95 -8.16 -11.72 3.06
C GLN A 95 -9.36 -12.62 3.37
N ILE A 96 -10.21 -12.17 4.29
CA ILE A 96 -11.41 -12.88 4.73
C ILE A 96 -12.66 -12.05 4.42
N PRO A 97 -13.81 -12.68 4.10
CA PRO A 97 -14.03 -14.12 3.94
C PRO A 97 -13.35 -14.71 2.69
N ALA A 98 -12.71 -15.86 2.83
CA ALA A 98 -11.83 -16.40 1.80
C ALA A 98 -12.52 -16.64 0.44
N GLU A 99 -13.77 -17.12 0.42
CA GLU A 99 -14.51 -17.39 -0.83
C GLU A 99 -14.78 -16.11 -1.63
N THR A 100 -15.03 -14.99 -0.96
CA THR A 100 -15.23 -13.68 -1.61
C THR A 100 -13.95 -13.20 -2.29
N PHE A 101 -12.81 -13.36 -1.59
CA PHE A 101 -11.52 -12.83 -2.01
C PHE A 101 -10.64 -13.84 -2.78
N LYS A 102 -11.15 -15.03 -3.10
CA LYS A 102 -10.57 -15.91 -4.15
C LYS A 102 -10.75 -15.31 -5.55
N LYS A 103 -11.72 -14.40 -5.70
CA LYS A 103 -11.99 -13.66 -6.92
C LYS A 103 -11.46 -12.24 -6.80
N VAL A 104 -11.24 -11.58 -7.93
CA VAL A 104 -10.85 -10.17 -7.96
C VAL A 104 -12.02 -9.31 -7.45
N GLN A 105 -11.72 -8.37 -6.56
CA GLN A 105 -12.69 -7.55 -5.84
C GLN A 105 -12.32 -6.06 -5.92
N HIS A 106 -12.09 -5.54 -7.13
CA HIS A 106 -11.55 -4.19 -7.36
C HIS A 106 -12.18 -3.12 -6.46
N GLY A 107 -11.37 -2.53 -5.58
CA GLY A 107 -11.76 -1.45 -4.68
C GLY A 107 -12.70 -1.86 -3.52
N ASN A 108 -12.90 -3.15 -3.28
CA ASN A 108 -13.57 -3.68 -2.09
C ASN A 108 -12.53 -4.27 -1.13
N GLY A 109 -12.97 -4.72 0.04
CA GLY A 109 -12.06 -5.33 1.01
C GLY A 109 -11.50 -4.34 2.02
N VAL A 110 -10.19 -4.39 2.28
CA VAL A 110 -9.52 -3.58 3.31
C VAL A 110 -9.51 -2.10 2.91
N TRP A 111 -10.45 -1.33 3.47
CA TRP A 111 -10.50 0.13 3.38
C TRP A 111 -9.71 0.75 4.53
N ALA A 112 -9.83 2.06 4.75
CA ALA A 112 -8.96 2.85 5.62
C ALA A 112 -8.75 2.26 7.03
N PRO A 113 -7.53 1.78 7.34
CA PRO A 113 -7.25 1.20 8.63
C PRO A 113 -6.90 2.25 9.70
N ALA A 114 -6.93 1.83 10.96
CA ALA A 114 -6.28 2.52 12.07
C ALA A 114 -5.36 1.56 12.83
N ILE A 115 -4.19 2.05 13.25
CA ILE A 115 -3.23 1.31 14.06
C ILE A 115 -3.11 1.96 15.43
N ARG A 116 -3.14 1.17 16.51
CA ARG A 116 -2.90 1.66 17.87
C ARG A 116 -1.99 0.70 18.63
N PHE A 117 -1.23 1.26 19.56
CA PHE A 117 -0.45 0.48 20.52
C PHE A 117 -1.05 0.66 21.90
N HIS A 118 -1.50 -0.44 22.50
CA HIS A 118 -2.16 -0.44 23.81
C HIS A 118 -1.71 -1.68 24.58
N LYS A 119 -1.35 -1.51 25.85
CA LYS A 119 -0.92 -2.62 26.75
C LYS A 119 0.12 -3.55 26.12
N ASN A 120 1.16 -2.98 25.50
CA ASN A 120 2.26 -3.70 24.84
C ASN A 120 1.84 -4.55 23.62
N GLU A 121 0.68 -4.30 23.03
CA GLU A 121 0.23 -4.94 21.80
C GLU A 121 -0.15 -3.90 20.76
N TYR A 122 0.07 -4.25 19.50
CA TYR A 122 -0.39 -3.53 18.33
C TYR A 122 -1.77 -4.04 17.94
N TYR A 123 -2.67 -3.10 17.65
CA TYR A 123 -4.02 -3.37 17.17
C TYR A 123 -4.17 -2.67 15.82
N ILE A 124 -4.69 -3.38 14.83
CA ILE A 124 -5.11 -2.80 13.56
C ILE A 124 -6.61 -3.05 13.39
N TYR A 125 -7.35 -1.96 13.26
CA TYR A 125 -8.76 -1.97 12.91
C TYR A 125 -8.87 -1.62 11.44
N TYR A 126 -9.65 -2.38 10.68
CA TYR A 126 -9.92 -2.04 9.29
C TYR A 126 -11.38 -2.35 8.94
N PRO A 127 -12.01 -1.52 8.12
CA PRO A 127 -13.34 -1.78 7.62
C PRO A 127 -13.25 -2.60 6.33
N ASP A 128 -14.23 -3.47 6.15
CA ASP A 128 -14.71 -3.91 4.86
C ASP A 128 -16.15 -3.35 4.71
N PRO A 129 -16.40 -2.41 3.78
CA PRO A 129 -17.72 -1.78 3.66
C PRO A 129 -18.87 -2.75 3.39
N ASP A 130 -18.58 -3.96 2.92
CA ASP A 130 -19.59 -4.95 2.60
C ASP A 130 -19.91 -5.88 3.79
N PHE A 131 -19.03 -5.97 4.80
CA PHE A 131 -19.17 -6.87 5.95
C PHE A 131 -19.19 -6.15 7.31
N GLY A 132 -18.32 -5.16 7.53
CA GLY A 132 -18.18 -4.44 8.80
C GLY A 132 -16.72 -4.19 9.19
N ILE A 133 -16.48 -3.97 10.48
CA ILE A 133 -15.16 -3.60 11.01
C ILE A 133 -14.50 -4.82 11.64
N TYR A 134 -13.26 -5.08 11.24
CA TYR A 134 -12.41 -6.13 11.74
C TYR A 134 -11.29 -5.58 12.63
N VAL A 135 -10.78 -6.42 13.54
CA VAL A 135 -9.54 -6.17 14.30
C VAL A 135 -8.56 -7.32 14.16
N THR A 136 -7.27 -7.02 14.09
CA THR A 136 -6.16 -7.98 14.22
C THR A 136 -5.09 -7.41 15.15
N LYS A 137 -4.37 -8.29 15.85
CA LYS A 137 -3.43 -7.90 16.93
C LYS A 137 -2.11 -8.65 16.84
N ALA A 138 -1.04 -8.03 17.33
CA ALA A 138 0.27 -8.66 17.52
C ALA A 138 1.04 -8.00 18.65
N SER A 139 1.86 -8.75 19.39
CA SER A 139 2.81 -8.19 20.36
C SER A 139 4.11 -7.68 19.70
N ASN A 140 4.38 -8.13 18.48
CA ASN A 140 5.52 -7.71 17.67
C ASN A 140 5.00 -7.18 16.33
N PRO A 141 5.41 -5.98 15.87
CA PRO A 141 4.87 -5.41 14.64
C PRO A 141 5.19 -6.23 13.38
N VAL A 142 6.24 -7.07 13.40
CA VAL A 142 6.51 -8.00 12.27
C VAL A 142 5.59 -9.22 12.25
N GLY A 143 4.83 -9.45 13.33
CA GLY A 143 3.94 -10.59 13.52
C GLY A 143 4.52 -11.69 14.42
N PRO A 144 3.83 -12.85 14.52
CA PRO A 144 2.58 -13.16 13.82
C PRO A 144 1.41 -12.29 14.28
N TRP A 145 0.56 -11.90 13.33
CA TRP A 145 -0.70 -11.21 13.59
C TRP A 145 -1.84 -12.21 13.75
N SER A 146 -2.79 -11.92 14.64
CA SER A 146 -3.98 -12.76 14.84
C SER A 146 -4.86 -12.80 13.59
N THR A 147 -5.63 -13.87 13.41
CA THR A 147 -6.70 -13.88 12.42
C THR A 147 -7.64 -12.70 12.68
N PRO A 148 -8.08 -11.95 11.65
CA PRO A 148 -8.99 -10.83 11.87
C PRO A 148 -10.33 -11.28 12.44
N GLU A 149 -10.79 -10.59 13.48
CA GLU A 149 -12.07 -10.81 14.14
C GLU A 149 -13.06 -9.73 13.71
N LEU A 150 -14.28 -10.09 13.30
CA LEU A 150 -15.33 -9.12 12.99
C LEU A 150 -15.92 -8.58 14.30
N ILE A 151 -15.67 -7.31 14.60
CA ILE A 151 -16.03 -6.70 15.88
C ILE A 151 -17.28 -5.82 15.82
N TYR A 152 -17.64 -5.38 14.61
CA TYR A 152 -18.84 -4.60 14.35
C TYR A 152 -19.37 -4.94 12.94
N GLU A 153 -20.35 -5.83 12.90
CA GLU A 153 -21.02 -6.22 11.65
C GLU A 153 -21.95 -5.11 11.14
N GLY A 154 -21.89 -4.83 9.84
CA GLY A 154 -22.79 -3.87 9.21
C GLY A 154 -22.27 -3.37 7.87
N LYS A 155 -23.20 -3.07 6.96
CA LYS A 155 -22.87 -2.51 5.64
C LYS A 155 -22.60 -1.02 5.72
N GLY A 156 -21.52 -0.62 5.07
CA GLY A 156 -21.08 0.77 4.93
C GLY A 156 -20.45 1.36 6.18
N LEU A 157 -20.13 0.57 7.21
CA LEU A 157 -19.29 1.01 8.33
C LEU A 157 -17.85 1.18 7.84
N ILE A 158 -17.30 2.39 7.93
CA ILE A 158 -15.96 2.71 7.42
C ILE A 158 -15.14 3.52 8.42
N ASP A 159 -13.85 3.59 8.12
CA ASP A 159 -12.84 4.43 8.76
C ASP A 159 -12.84 4.33 10.31
N PRO A 160 -12.74 3.11 10.87
CA PRO A 160 -12.74 2.88 12.30
C PRO A 160 -11.47 3.42 12.96
N CYS A 161 -11.61 4.00 14.15
CA CYS A 161 -10.48 4.27 15.02
C CYS A 161 -10.87 4.09 16.50
N PRO A 162 -10.18 3.22 17.25
CA PRO A 162 -10.48 3.01 18.67
C PRO A 162 -9.87 4.13 19.53
N LEU A 163 -10.41 4.30 20.73
CA LEU A 163 -9.83 5.07 21.82
C LEU A 163 -10.04 4.31 23.14
N TRP A 164 -8.95 3.97 23.82
CA TRP A 164 -8.97 3.55 25.22
C TRP A 164 -8.84 4.79 26.09
N ASP A 165 -9.87 5.04 26.89
CA ASP A 165 -9.91 6.22 27.74
C ASP A 165 -9.33 5.93 29.13
N GLU A 166 -8.89 6.99 29.80
CA GLU A 166 -8.32 6.98 31.15
C GLU A 166 -9.35 6.59 32.21
N ASP A 167 -10.65 6.71 31.92
CA ASP A 167 -11.74 6.26 32.79
C ASP A 167 -12.00 4.74 32.71
N GLY A 168 -11.22 4.03 31.88
CA GLY A 168 -11.30 2.58 31.68
C GLY A 168 -12.31 2.14 30.61
N LYS A 169 -13.05 3.07 30.00
CA LYS A 169 -13.95 2.76 28.88
C LYS A 169 -13.20 2.76 27.55
N THR A 170 -13.83 2.17 26.55
CA THR A 170 -13.27 2.06 25.20
C THR A 170 -14.36 2.41 24.20
N TYR A 171 -13.96 3.14 23.17
CA TYR A 171 -14.85 3.71 22.17
C TYR A 171 -14.30 3.47 20.77
N LEU A 172 -15.20 3.38 19.80
CA LEU A 172 -14.87 3.29 18.38
C LEU A 172 -15.51 4.47 17.66
N VAL A 173 -14.70 5.39 17.12
CA VAL A 173 -15.21 6.35 16.15
C VAL A 173 -15.22 5.70 14.77
N HIS A 174 -16.22 6.01 13.95
CA HIS A 174 -16.32 5.55 12.58
C HIS A 174 -17.18 6.51 11.74
N ALA A 175 -17.12 6.35 10.42
CA ALA A 175 -17.96 7.04 9.45
C ALA A 175 -18.84 6.05 8.66
N TYR A 176 -19.55 6.55 7.65
CA TYR A 176 -20.41 5.75 6.78
C TYR A 176 -20.13 5.98 5.29
N ALA A 177 -20.02 4.87 4.56
CA ALA A 177 -19.91 4.89 3.11
C ALA A 177 -21.31 5.00 2.46
N GLY A 178 -21.61 6.16 1.87
CA GLY A 178 -22.89 6.38 1.18
C GLY A 178 -23.19 5.36 0.08
N SER A 179 -22.16 4.81 -0.56
CA SER A 179 -22.29 3.76 -1.58
C SER A 179 -22.85 2.43 -1.07
N ARG A 180 -22.82 2.17 0.26
CA ARG A 180 -23.32 0.94 0.88
C ARG A 180 -24.43 1.23 1.89
N ALA A 181 -24.17 2.15 2.82
CA ALA A 181 -25.10 2.50 3.89
C ALA A 181 -26.25 3.42 3.42
N GLY A 182 -26.11 4.08 2.27
CA GLY A 182 -27.04 5.14 1.85
C GLY A 182 -26.91 6.45 2.64
N ILE A 183 -25.96 6.51 3.57
CA ILE A 183 -25.66 7.67 4.44
C ILE A 183 -24.16 7.96 4.34
N LYS A 184 -23.78 9.24 4.30
CA LYS A 184 -22.39 9.73 4.31
C LYS A 184 -22.30 11.04 5.09
N SER A 185 -21.11 11.62 5.22
CA SER A 185 -20.90 12.93 5.87
C SER A 185 -21.31 12.98 7.35
N VAL A 186 -21.28 11.85 8.06
CA VAL A 186 -21.61 11.79 9.49
C VAL A 186 -20.55 10.99 10.23
N ILE A 187 -20.19 11.46 11.42
CA ILE A 187 -19.24 10.80 12.32
C ILE A 187 -20.02 10.30 13.54
N ALA A 188 -19.80 9.03 13.88
CA ALA A 188 -20.47 8.38 15.00
C ALA A 188 -19.45 7.69 15.92
N ILE A 189 -19.84 7.52 17.19
CA ILE A 189 -19.06 6.83 18.20
C ILE A 189 -19.88 5.69 18.79
N ALA A 190 -19.32 4.49 18.80
CA ALA A 190 -19.91 3.32 19.45
C ALA A 190 -19.11 2.95 20.72
N PRO A 191 -19.75 2.52 21.81
CA PRO A 191 -19.05 1.95 22.95
C PRO A 191 -18.49 0.56 22.62
N MET A 192 -17.36 0.21 23.23
CA MET A 192 -16.70 -1.09 23.10
C MET A 192 -16.55 -1.77 24.46
N ASN A 193 -16.20 -3.06 24.44
CA ASN A 193 -15.62 -3.72 25.60
C ASN A 193 -14.21 -3.18 25.90
N GLN A 194 -13.72 -3.40 27.12
CA GLN A 194 -12.43 -2.87 27.56
C GLN A 194 -11.24 -3.42 26.75
N GLU A 195 -11.38 -4.63 26.21
CA GLU A 195 -10.35 -5.26 25.36
C GLU A 195 -10.28 -4.64 23.96
N GLY A 196 -11.29 -3.84 23.56
CA GLY A 196 -11.39 -3.26 22.21
C GLY A 196 -11.68 -4.29 21.12
N THR A 197 -12.29 -5.43 21.45
CA THR A 197 -12.55 -6.54 20.51
C THR A 197 -14.03 -6.73 20.18
N LYS A 198 -14.91 -5.86 20.68
CA LYS A 198 -16.35 -5.94 20.38
C LYS A 198 -17.03 -4.60 20.61
N VAL A 199 -17.88 -4.19 19.68
CA VAL A 199 -18.84 -3.08 19.91
C VAL A 199 -19.98 -3.58 20.80
N THR A 200 -20.28 -2.84 21.86
CA THR A 200 -21.19 -3.29 22.95
C THR A 200 -22.53 -2.55 22.98
N GLY A 201 -22.71 -1.55 22.12
CA GLY A 201 -23.93 -0.74 22.08
C GLY A 201 -24.08 0.02 20.77
N GLN A 202 -25.15 0.81 20.69
CA GLN A 202 -25.50 1.58 19.50
C GLN A 202 -24.55 2.77 19.31
N SER A 203 -24.20 3.07 18.05
CA SER A 203 -23.48 4.29 17.71
C SER A 203 -24.30 5.55 17.97
N VAL A 204 -23.65 6.58 18.50
CA VAL A 204 -24.19 7.93 18.68
C VAL A 204 -23.56 8.82 17.62
N ILE A 205 -24.37 9.50 16.80
CA ILE A 205 -23.87 10.53 15.88
C ILE A 205 -23.37 11.70 16.72
N VAL A 206 -22.11 12.08 16.52
CA VAL A 206 -21.46 13.18 17.25
C VAL A 206 -21.19 14.40 16.37
N TYR A 207 -21.26 14.22 15.04
CA TYR A 207 -21.14 15.29 14.07
C TYR A 207 -21.88 14.95 12.78
N ASP A 208 -22.65 15.91 12.27
CA ASP A 208 -23.31 15.86 10.97
C ASP A 208 -22.72 16.96 10.09
N GLY A 209 -22.00 16.56 9.05
CA GLY A 209 -21.31 17.47 8.13
C GLY A 209 -22.08 17.75 6.84
N HIS A 210 -23.34 17.34 6.69
CA HIS A 210 -24.03 17.50 5.39
C HIS A 210 -24.06 18.94 4.87
N GLU A 211 -24.22 19.93 5.76
CA GLU A 211 -24.31 21.35 5.39
C GLU A 211 -22.94 22.00 5.22
N ASP A 212 -22.04 21.80 6.18
CA ASP A 212 -20.77 22.53 6.27
C ASP A 212 -19.56 21.75 5.72
N ASP A 213 -19.55 20.42 5.88
CA ASP A 213 -18.38 19.56 5.69
C ASP A 213 -18.77 18.27 4.96
N PRO A 214 -19.26 18.38 3.70
CA PRO A 214 -19.74 17.22 2.96
C PRO A 214 -18.61 16.21 2.75
N THR A 215 -18.92 14.92 2.85
CA THR A 215 -17.93 13.84 2.79
C THR A 215 -16.91 13.91 3.93
N ILE A 216 -17.32 14.40 5.11
CA ILE A 216 -16.52 14.17 6.31
C ILE A 216 -16.44 12.66 6.61
N GLU A 217 -15.22 12.16 6.67
CA GLU A 217 -14.89 10.75 6.88
C GLU A 217 -13.48 10.60 7.46
N GLY A 218 -12.88 9.41 7.44
CA GLY A 218 -11.51 9.17 7.88
C GLY A 218 -11.19 9.50 9.34
N PRO A 219 -12.12 9.42 10.32
CA PRO A 219 -11.86 9.92 11.67
C PRO A 219 -10.72 9.17 12.36
N LYS A 220 -9.73 9.91 12.86
CA LYS A 220 -8.75 9.41 13.82
C LYS A 220 -9.00 10.00 15.20
N PHE A 221 -9.03 9.12 16.20
CA PHE A 221 -9.47 9.46 17.56
C PHE A 221 -8.28 9.63 18.50
N TYR A 222 -8.27 10.75 19.23
CA TYR A 222 -7.24 11.08 20.20
C TYR A 222 -7.84 11.72 21.46
N LYS A 223 -7.07 11.73 22.55
CA LYS A 223 -7.34 12.50 23.77
C LYS A 223 -6.11 13.33 24.13
N ARG A 224 -6.29 14.62 24.41
CA ARG A 224 -5.21 15.53 24.81
C ARG A 224 -5.78 16.68 25.63
N ASN A 225 -5.10 17.07 26.71
CA ASN A 225 -5.46 18.23 27.55
C ASN A 225 -6.95 18.28 27.97
N GLY A 226 -7.53 17.13 28.31
CA GLY A 226 -8.93 17.01 28.73
C GLY A 226 -9.96 17.13 27.59
N TYR A 227 -9.52 17.15 26.33
CA TYR A 227 -10.38 17.09 25.14
C TYR A 227 -10.24 15.76 24.42
N TYR A 228 -11.35 15.28 23.89
CA TYR A 228 -11.42 14.30 22.83
C TYR A 228 -11.28 15.03 21.50
N TYR A 229 -10.44 14.53 20.60
CA TYR A 229 -10.23 15.07 19.27
C TYR A 229 -10.55 14.01 18.22
N ILE A 230 -11.30 14.40 17.21
CA ILE A 230 -11.50 13.61 15.99
C ILE A 230 -10.88 14.39 14.84
N PHE A 231 -9.83 13.83 14.26
CA PHE A 231 -9.20 14.34 13.05
C PHE A 231 -9.91 13.68 11.87
N ALA A 232 -10.71 14.42 11.11
CA ALA A 232 -11.49 13.89 10.01
C ALA A 232 -11.41 14.85 8.81
N PRO A 233 -10.85 14.46 7.67
CA PRO A 233 -10.94 15.28 6.46
C PRO A 233 -12.39 15.44 5.99
N ALA A 234 -12.67 16.52 5.26
CA ALA A 234 -13.95 16.78 4.61
C ALA A 234 -13.75 17.44 3.24
N GLY A 235 -14.82 17.59 2.45
CA GLY A 235 -14.77 18.19 1.11
C GLY A 235 -14.38 17.24 -0.01
N GLY A 236 -14.21 15.95 0.31
CA GLY A 236 -13.84 14.88 -0.62
C GLY A 236 -12.36 14.82 -0.96
N VAL A 237 -11.94 13.73 -1.59
CA VAL A 237 -10.52 13.44 -1.85
C VAL A 237 -9.79 14.48 -2.73
N PRO A 238 -10.34 14.97 -3.86
CA PRO A 238 -9.57 15.84 -4.76
C PRO A 238 -9.43 17.29 -4.28
N THR A 239 -10.34 17.79 -3.45
CA THR A 239 -10.46 19.22 -3.11
C THR A 239 -10.64 19.48 -1.62
N GLY A 240 -10.52 18.44 -0.79
CA GLY A 240 -10.83 18.49 0.63
C GLY A 240 -9.87 19.30 1.49
N TRP A 241 -10.19 19.34 2.78
CA TRP A 241 -9.44 19.96 3.86
C TRP A 241 -9.40 19.05 5.08
N GLN A 242 -8.48 19.30 6.01
CA GLN A 242 -8.43 18.62 7.30
C GLN A 242 -9.29 19.36 8.32
N LEU A 243 -10.41 18.75 8.73
CA LEU A 243 -11.20 19.22 9.86
C LEU A 243 -10.72 18.56 11.16
N ILE A 244 -10.81 19.32 12.25
CA ILE A 244 -10.66 18.83 13.60
C ILE A 244 -11.96 19.11 14.34
N LEU A 245 -12.51 18.07 14.96
CA LEU A 245 -13.58 18.16 15.91
C LEU A 245 -12.99 17.98 17.30
N ARG A 246 -13.38 18.79 18.29
CA ARG A 246 -13.02 18.54 19.69
C ARG A 246 -14.17 18.73 20.67
N SER A 247 -14.18 17.95 21.75
CA SER A 247 -15.13 18.11 22.85
C SER A 247 -14.52 17.69 24.18
N LYS A 248 -15.06 18.19 25.29
CA LYS A 248 -14.74 17.66 26.64
C LYS A 248 -15.61 16.46 27.03
N ASN A 249 -16.65 16.17 26.25
CA ASN A 249 -17.53 15.02 26.43
C ASN A 249 -17.40 14.10 25.22
N ILE A 250 -17.26 12.79 25.46
CA ILE A 250 -17.09 11.78 24.41
C ILE A 250 -18.17 11.87 23.33
N TYR A 251 -19.42 12.14 23.72
CA TYR A 251 -20.56 12.26 22.79
C TYR A 251 -20.88 13.69 22.38
N GLY A 252 -20.00 14.64 22.69
CA GLY A 252 -20.13 16.03 22.27
C GLY A 252 -20.98 16.92 23.20
N PRO A 253 -21.43 18.08 22.69
CA PRO A 253 -21.24 18.55 21.31
C PRO A 253 -19.77 18.79 20.98
N TYR A 254 -19.39 18.57 19.71
CA TYR A 254 -18.04 18.84 19.21
C TYR A 254 -17.95 20.22 18.58
N GLU A 255 -16.94 20.99 18.96
CA GLU A 255 -16.52 22.21 18.25
C GLU A 255 -15.75 21.80 16.99
N ARG A 256 -15.95 22.51 15.87
CA ARG A 256 -15.23 22.25 14.61
C ARG A 256 -14.21 23.34 14.28
N LYS A 257 -13.12 22.94 13.62
CA LYS A 257 -12.18 23.87 12.99
C LYS A 257 -11.49 23.23 11.78
N ASN A 258 -11.41 23.94 10.67
CA ASN A 258 -10.51 23.61 9.56
C ASN A 258 -9.09 24.04 9.92
N VAL A 259 -8.11 23.14 9.83
CA VAL A 259 -6.72 23.37 10.27
C VAL A 259 -5.67 23.16 9.17
N LEU A 260 -6.07 22.66 8.01
CA LEU A 260 -5.24 22.47 6.82
C LEU A 260 -6.12 22.48 5.58
N ASP A 261 -5.81 23.31 4.60
CA ASP A 261 -6.36 23.19 3.26
C ASP A 261 -5.28 23.45 2.21
N GLN A 262 -5.63 23.35 0.93
CA GLN A 262 -4.68 23.57 -0.15
C GLN A 262 -4.09 24.99 -0.11
N GLY A 263 -4.91 26.01 0.17
CA GLY A 263 -4.57 27.41 0.02
C GLY A 263 -3.85 27.71 -1.30
N LYS A 264 -2.63 28.24 -1.23
CA LYS A 264 -1.76 28.52 -2.39
C LYS A 264 -0.79 27.38 -2.73
N SER A 265 -0.82 26.28 -1.98
CA SER A 265 0.03 25.11 -2.21
C SER A 265 -0.39 24.36 -3.49
N PRO A 266 0.55 23.74 -4.22
CA PRO A 266 0.20 22.83 -5.32
C PRO A 266 -0.27 21.44 -4.83
N ILE A 267 -0.33 21.22 -3.52
CA ILE A 267 -0.78 19.96 -2.90
C ILE A 267 -2.26 20.13 -2.55
N ASN A 268 -3.13 19.60 -3.41
CA ASN A 268 -4.57 19.63 -3.24
C ASN A 268 -5.08 18.47 -2.37
N GLY A 269 -6.26 18.67 -1.76
CA GLY A 269 -7.03 17.62 -1.12
C GLY A 269 -6.27 16.80 -0.06
N PRO A 270 -5.67 17.43 0.98
CA PRO A 270 -5.16 16.66 2.12
C PRO A 270 -6.29 15.82 2.70
N HIS A 271 -6.08 14.51 2.71
CA HIS A 271 -7.11 13.56 3.11
C HIS A 271 -6.47 12.37 3.82
N GLN A 272 -7.20 11.82 4.80
CA GLN A 272 -6.85 10.79 5.79
C GLN A 272 -5.41 10.80 6.30
N GLY A 273 -5.25 10.85 7.60
CA GLY A 273 -3.92 11.09 8.14
C GLY A 273 -3.76 10.80 9.61
N ALA A 274 -2.52 10.89 10.06
CA ALA A 274 -2.14 10.61 11.45
C ALA A 274 -1.33 11.75 12.04
N TRP A 275 -1.71 12.12 13.26
CA TRP A 275 -0.88 12.96 14.11
C TRP A 275 0.10 12.07 14.87
N VAL A 276 1.38 12.43 14.83
CA VAL A 276 2.46 11.78 15.56
C VAL A 276 3.38 12.83 16.18
N ASP A 277 3.92 12.54 17.36
CA ASP A 277 4.97 13.34 17.98
C ASP A 277 6.34 12.67 17.79
N THR A 278 7.42 13.45 17.84
CA THR A 278 8.79 12.91 17.85
C THR A 278 9.31 12.75 19.27
N GLN A 279 10.44 12.07 19.42
CA GLN A 279 11.18 11.94 20.68
C GLN A 279 11.63 13.30 21.23
N ALA A 280 11.78 14.31 20.36
CA ALA A 280 12.09 15.68 20.74
C ALA A 280 10.85 16.54 21.04
N GLY A 281 9.64 15.98 20.95
CA GLY A 281 8.38 16.67 21.20
C GLY A 281 7.91 17.56 20.05
N GLU A 282 8.38 17.36 18.82
CA GLU A 282 7.79 18.02 17.66
C GLU A 282 6.53 17.26 17.20
N ASP A 283 5.45 17.97 16.91
CA ASP A 283 4.24 17.39 16.33
C ASP A 283 4.31 17.40 14.79
N TRP A 284 3.86 16.32 14.17
CA TRP A 284 3.81 16.15 12.72
C TRP A 284 2.50 15.52 12.30
N PHE A 285 2.09 15.79 11.06
CA PHE A 285 0.90 15.21 10.47
C PHE A 285 1.22 14.55 9.13
N LEU A 286 0.91 13.26 9.03
CA LEU A 286 0.92 12.52 7.77
C LEU A 286 -0.45 12.61 7.12
N HIS A 287 -0.53 12.77 5.80
CA HIS A 287 -1.77 12.65 5.04
C HIS A 287 -1.47 12.18 3.62
N PHE A 288 -2.48 11.74 2.87
CA PHE A 288 -2.28 11.46 1.44
C PHE A 288 -2.71 12.62 0.54
N GLN A 289 -2.23 12.58 -0.71
CA GLN A 289 -2.74 13.32 -1.87
C GLN A 289 -3.10 12.31 -2.96
N ASP A 290 -4.27 12.43 -3.59
CA ASP A 290 -4.60 11.62 -4.77
C ASP A 290 -3.90 12.15 -6.03
N LYS A 291 -3.13 11.29 -6.69
CA LYS A 291 -2.41 11.56 -7.94
C LYS A 291 -2.87 10.61 -9.06
N GLU A 292 -4.14 10.22 -9.07
CA GLU A 292 -4.76 9.48 -10.17
C GLU A 292 -4.04 8.15 -10.45
N ALA A 293 -3.41 7.99 -11.62
CA ALA A 293 -2.71 6.77 -12.01
C ALA A 293 -1.53 6.42 -11.08
N TYR A 294 -1.02 7.38 -10.30
CA TYR A 294 0.02 7.13 -9.29
C TYR A 294 -0.56 6.71 -7.93
N GLY A 295 -1.89 6.80 -7.76
CA GLY A 295 -2.62 6.53 -6.54
C GLY A 295 -2.41 7.59 -5.48
N ARG A 296 -2.55 7.19 -4.21
CA ARG A 296 -2.56 8.11 -3.07
C ARG A 296 -1.17 8.17 -2.43
N VAL A 297 -0.45 9.26 -2.67
CA VAL A 297 0.94 9.46 -2.23
C VAL A 297 1.00 10.11 -0.85
N LEU A 298 2.03 9.80 -0.06
CA LEU A 298 2.11 10.23 1.34
C LEU A 298 2.85 11.56 1.49
N HIS A 299 2.23 12.51 2.18
CA HIS A 299 2.79 13.80 2.55
C HIS A 299 3.03 13.87 4.07
N LEU A 300 4.08 14.57 4.46
CA LEU A 300 4.41 14.91 5.85
C LEU A 300 4.37 16.43 6.03
N GLN A 301 3.63 16.89 7.03
CA GLN A 301 3.45 18.31 7.34
C GLN A 301 3.95 18.61 8.76
N PRO A 302 4.64 19.75 8.98
CA PRO A 302 4.89 20.23 10.33
C PRO A 302 3.56 20.55 11.02
N MET A 303 3.48 20.34 12.32
CA MET A 303 2.30 20.66 13.10
C MET A 303 2.69 21.36 14.41
N LYS A 304 1.84 22.27 14.88
CA LYS A 304 1.99 22.91 16.19
C LYS A 304 0.64 23.08 16.87
N TRP A 305 0.62 23.09 18.19
CA TRP A 305 -0.57 23.37 18.97
C TRP A 305 -0.65 24.86 19.36
N VAL A 306 -1.78 25.50 19.08
CA VAL A 306 -2.07 26.90 19.47
C VAL A 306 -3.44 26.92 20.14
N LYS A 307 -3.51 27.26 21.43
CA LYS A 307 -4.76 27.28 22.22
C LYS A 307 -5.55 25.96 22.10
N ASP A 308 -4.84 24.84 22.21
CA ASP A 308 -5.37 23.47 22.09
C ASP A 308 -6.07 23.17 20.76
N TRP A 309 -5.71 23.88 19.69
CA TRP A 309 -6.00 23.52 18.30
C TRP A 309 -4.70 23.22 17.55
N PRO A 310 -4.67 22.18 16.72
CA PRO A 310 -3.52 21.96 15.85
C PRO A 310 -3.56 22.99 14.71
N VAL A 311 -2.38 23.40 14.26
CA VAL A 311 -2.17 24.15 13.02
C VAL A 311 -1.16 23.33 12.22
N ILE A 312 -1.59 22.83 11.07
CA ILE A 312 -0.84 21.87 10.25
C ILE A 312 -0.34 22.58 9.00
N GLY A 313 0.90 22.32 8.60
CA GLY A 313 1.53 23.02 7.48
C GLY A 313 2.06 24.41 7.86
N GLU A 314 2.25 25.26 6.85
CA GLU A 314 2.65 26.66 7.04
C GLU A 314 1.43 27.57 7.10
N ASP A 315 1.24 28.25 8.22
CA ASP A 315 0.20 29.26 8.44
C ASP A 315 0.85 30.66 8.39
N LYS A 316 0.89 31.25 7.19
CA LYS A 316 1.60 32.52 6.93
C LYS A 316 0.77 33.75 7.25
N ASP A 317 -0.55 33.65 7.18
CA ASP A 317 -1.48 34.75 7.47
C ASP A 317 -1.99 34.74 8.92
N GLY A 318 -1.76 33.66 9.66
CA GLY A 318 -2.02 33.57 11.09
C GLY A 318 -3.49 33.29 11.42
N ASP A 319 -4.27 32.77 10.47
CA ASP A 319 -5.68 32.43 10.68
C ASP A 319 -5.87 31.12 11.48
N GLY A 320 -4.77 30.39 11.73
CA GLY A 320 -4.74 29.14 12.46
C GLY A 320 -5.15 27.92 11.62
N LYS A 321 -5.03 28.01 10.30
CA LYS A 321 -5.19 26.95 9.30
C LYS A 321 -4.01 27.05 8.33
N GLY A 322 -3.15 26.03 8.28
CA GLY A 322 -1.96 26.11 7.43
C GLY A 322 -2.18 25.54 6.03
N GLU A 323 -1.14 25.67 5.22
CA GLU A 323 -1.05 25.12 3.86
C GLU A 323 0.06 24.04 3.78
N PRO A 324 -0.12 22.96 3.00
CA PRO A 324 0.89 21.92 2.85
C PRO A 324 2.22 22.42 2.29
N VAL A 325 3.33 21.92 2.83
CA VAL A 325 4.69 22.23 2.38
C VAL A 325 5.18 21.25 1.31
N LEU A 326 5.91 21.76 0.32
CA LEU A 326 6.64 20.91 -0.65
C LEU A 326 8.00 20.46 -0.13
N VAL A 327 8.70 21.32 0.60
CA VAL A 327 10.04 21.08 1.15
C VAL A 327 10.10 21.67 2.54
N TYR A 328 10.62 20.91 3.50
CA TYR A 328 10.74 21.37 4.88
C TYR A 328 11.94 20.74 5.60
N LYS A 329 12.29 21.24 6.79
CA LYS A 329 13.33 20.61 7.63
C LYS A 329 12.87 19.21 8.04
N LYS A 330 13.80 18.25 8.14
CA LYS A 330 13.47 16.93 8.67
C LYS A 330 12.99 17.02 10.13
N PRO A 331 12.12 16.10 10.57
CA PRO A 331 11.76 15.96 11.99
C PRO A 331 12.99 15.78 12.87
N ASN A 332 13.00 16.47 14.02
CA ASN A 332 14.00 16.26 15.03
C ASN A 332 13.67 14.99 15.83
N VAL A 333 14.39 13.91 15.53
CA VAL A 333 14.32 12.62 16.25
C VAL A 333 15.57 12.37 17.11
N GLY A 334 16.34 13.41 17.40
CA GLY A 334 17.53 13.38 18.25
C GLY A 334 18.81 12.81 17.59
N LYS A 335 18.70 12.21 16.41
CA LYS A 335 19.83 11.67 15.63
C LYS A 335 19.49 11.60 14.14
N THR A 336 20.51 11.45 13.30
CA THR A 336 20.35 11.21 11.86
C THR A 336 20.30 9.71 11.59
N TRP A 337 19.38 9.30 10.71
CA TRP A 337 19.27 7.94 10.23
C TRP A 337 19.68 7.86 8.75
N PRO A 338 20.17 6.71 8.27
CA PRO A 338 20.51 6.56 6.86
C PRO A 338 19.28 6.71 5.96
N VAL A 339 19.52 7.09 4.72
CA VAL A 339 18.46 7.19 3.71
C VAL A 339 17.96 5.80 3.35
N GLN A 340 16.63 5.64 3.34
CA GLN A 340 15.97 4.38 2.98
C GLN A 340 14.71 4.66 2.17
N THR A 341 14.39 3.75 1.26
CA THR A 341 13.12 3.78 0.53
C THR A 341 12.53 2.36 0.41
N PRO A 342 11.23 2.23 0.12
CA PRO A 342 10.65 0.95 -0.24
C PRO A 342 11.38 0.32 -1.45
N VAL A 343 11.56 -1.00 -1.39
CA VAL A 343 12.15 -1.78 -2.51
C VAL A 343 11.17 -1.83 -3.67
N GLU A 344 11.68 -1.68 -4.89
CA GLU A 344 10.89 -1.61 -6.13
C GLU A 344 11.49 -2.46 -7.26
N SER A 345 12.74 -2.89 -7.11
CA SER A 345 13.45 -3.80 -8.01
C SER A 345 13.67 -5.14 -7.33
N ASP A 346 13.63 -6.22 -8.11
CA ASP A 346 13.79 -7.58 -7.61
C ASP A 346 14.65 -8.40 -8.57
N ASP A 347 15.69 -9.05 -8.05
CA ASP A 347 16.50 -10.03 -8.80
C ASP A 347 16.02 -11.46 -8.58
N PHE A 348 14.99 -11.67 -7.75
CA PHE A 348 14.42 -12.98 -7.42
C PHE A 348 15.47 -14.00 -6.95
N ASN A 349 16.52 -13.53 -6.27
CA ASN A 349 17.57 -14.35 -5.68
C ASN A 349 17.18 -14.94 -4.31
N SER A 350 16.03 -14.51 -3.77
CA SER A 350 15.45 -15.00 -2.52
C SER A 350 14.41 -16.09 -2.80
N PRO A 351 14.28 -17.12 -1.94
CA PRO A 351 13.21 -18.13 -2.04
C PRO A 351 11.82 -17.57 -1.68
N ILE A 352 11.73 -16.31 -1.27
CA ILE A 352 10.49 -15.60 -0.91
C ILE A 352 10.41 -14.34 -1.76
N LEU A 353 9.23 -14.07 -2.32
CA LEU A 353 8.95 -12.83 -3.05
C LEU A 353 9.25 -11.59 -2.20
N GLY A 354 9.79 -10.55 -2.84
CA GLY A 354 9.92 -9.24 -2.21
C GLY A 354 8.57 -8.69 -1.71
N LYS A 355 8.62 -7.85 -0.67
CA LYS A 355 7.40 -7.33 -0.01
C LYS A 355 6.62 -6.34 -0.89
N GLN A 356 7.20 -5.83 -1.97
CA GLN A 356 6.54 -4.91 -2.91
C GLN A 356 5.48 -5.57 -3.79
N TRP A 357 5.47 -6.91 -3.84
CA TRP A 357 4.58 -7.67 -4.71
C TRP A 357 3.24 -7.96 -4.06
N GLN A 358 2.16 -7.71 -4.81
CA GLN A 358 0.80 -8.09 -4.41
C GLN A 358 0.04 -8.74 -5.58
N TRP A 359 -0.85 -9.67 -5.26
CA TRP A 359 -1.81 -10.29 -6.16
C TRP A 359 -3.14 -9.53 -6.18
N GLN A 360 -3.95 -9.76 -7.21
CA GLN A 360 -5.30 -9.18 -7.35
C GLN A 360 -6.38 -9.90 -6.51
N ALA A 361 -6.06 -11.08 -6.00
CA ALA A 361 -6.94 -11.89 -5.15
C ALA A 361 -6.11 -12.85 -4.29
N ASN A 362 -6.74 -13.51 -3.31
CA ASN A 362 -6.12 -14.55 -2.48
C ASN A 362 -5.39 -15.58 -3.34
N ALA A 363 -4.06 -15.63 -3.18
CA ALA A 363 -3.21 -16.50 -3.96
C ALA A 363 -3.52 -17.97 -3.72
N ASP A 364 -3.65 -18.70 -4.81
CA ASP A 364 -3.46 -20.14 -4.83
C ASP A 364 -1.94 -20.41 -4.87
N GLY A 365 -1.48 -21.34 -4.04
CA GLY A 365 -0.06 -21.66 -3.85
C GLY A 365 0.65 -22.23 -5.08
N THR A 366 0.00 -22.27 -6.25
CA THR A 366 0.54 -22.79 -7.50
C THR A 366 0.74 -21.73 -8.59
N TRP A 367 0.52 -20.45 -8.30
CA TRP A 367 0.67 -19.37 -9.29
C TRP A 367 2.13 -19.05 -9.59
N ALA A 368 2.94 -18.95 -8.54
CA ALA A 368 4.33 -18.51 -8.65
C ALA A 368 5.23 -19.11 -7.58
N PHE A 369 6.50 -19.28 -7.92
CA PHE A 369 7.54 -19.77 -7.02
C PHE A 369 8.83 -18.99 -7.26
N ALA A 370 9.31 -18.29 -6.23
CA ALA A 370 10.65 -17.72 -6.23
C ALA A 370 11.64 -18.82 -5.87
N GLY A 371 12.67 -19.02 -6.71
CA GLY A 371 13.67 -20.07 -6.51
C GLY A 371 15.01 -19.53 -6.04
N ASN A 372 15.83 -20.37 -5.41
CA ASN A 372 17.23 -20.07 -5.12
C ASN A 372 18.14 -20.06 -6.38
N LYS A 373 17.55 -20.20 -7.57
CA LYS A 373 18.22 -20.22 -8.88
C LYS A 373 18.14 -18.87 -9.61
N GLY A 374 17.83 -17.78 -8.90
CA GLY A 374 17.85 -16.41 -9.45
C GLY A 374 16.76 -16.13 -10.48
N HIS A 375 15.54 -16.61 -10.24
CA HIS A 375 14.35 -16.26 -11.03
C HIS A 375 13.06 -16.51 -10.27
N LEU A 376 12.01 -15.79 -10.66
CA LEU A 376 10.62 -16.06 -10.32
C LEU A 376 10.00 -16.93 -11.43
N ARG A 377 9.48 -18.11 -11.09
CA ARG A 377 8.70 -18.92 -12.02
C ARG A 377 7.21 -18.63 -11.87
N LEU A 378 6.55 -18.28 -12.97
CA LEU A 378 5.10 -18.14 -13.10
C LEU A 378 4.54 -19.29 -13.92
N TYR A 379 3.61 -20.07 -13.37
CA TYR A 379 2.92 -21.12 -14.13
C TYR A 379 1.69 -20.54 -14.83
N THR A 380 1.42 -20.97 -16.07
CA THR A 380 0.23 -20.51 -16.80
C THR A 380 -1.03 -21.02 -16.12
N LYS A 381 -1.91 -20.10 -15.71
CA LYS A 381 -3.19 -20.43 -15.07
C LYS A 381 -4.36 -20.25 -15.99
N GLN A 382 -5.34 -21.15 -15.85
CA GLN A 382 -6.55 -21.06 -16.63
C GLN A 382 -7.26 -19.75 -16.28
N ILE A 383 -7.55 -18.95 -17.31
CA ILE A 383 -8.36 -17.74 -17.16
C ILE A 383 -9.75 -18.18 -16.65
N PRO A 384 -10.27 -17.59 -15.56
CA PRO A 384 -11.62 -17.89 -15.08
C PRO A 384 -12.65 -17.69 -16.19
N ALA A 385 -13.65 -18.57 -16.28
CA ALA A 385 -14.62 -18.57 -17.38
C ALA A 385 -15.46 -17.28 -17.41
N GLU A 386 -15.65 -16.63 -16.26
CA GLU A 386 -16.36 -15.36 -16.14
C GLU A 386 -15.53 -14.14 -16.55
N SER A 387 -14.20 -14.27 -16.67
CA SER A 387 -13.31 -13.16 -16.99
C SER A 387 -13.52 -12.66 -18.42
N LYS A 388 -13.73 -11.36 -18.58
CA LYS A 388 -13.83 -10.69 -19.89
C LYS A 388 -12.49 -10.23 -20.42
N SER A 389 -11.55 -10.01 -19.50
CA SER A 389 -10.25 -9.44 -19.82
C SER A 389 -9.25 -9.78 -18.70
N LEU A 390 -7.97 -9.42 -18.85
CA LEU A 390 -6.99 -9.57 -17.77
C LEU A 390 -7.35 -8.78 -16.50
N TRP A 391 -8.24 -7.77 -16.59
CA TRP A 391 -8.73 -7.04 -15.43
C TRP A 391 -9.45 -7.93 -14.41
N ASP A 392 -10.07 -9.03 -14.86
CA ASP A 392 -10.79 -9.97 -14.00
C ASP A 392 -9.90 -11.12 -13.49
N VAL A 393 -8.61 -11.15 -13.85
CA VAL A 393 -7.72 -12.30 -13.62
C VAL A 393 -7.02 -12.18 -12.25
N PRO A 394 -7.15 -13.19 -11.37
CA PRO A 394 -6.62 -13.11 -10.00
C PRO A 394 -5.09 -13.20 -9.91
N ASN A 395 -4.47 -13.94 -10.81
CA ASN A 395 -3.04 -14.26 -10.78
C ASN A 395 -2.16 -13.26 -11.56
N ILE A 396 -2.47 -11.96 -11.42
CA ILE A 396 -1.58 -10.87 -11.84
C ILE A 396 -0.75 -10.42 -10.64
N LEU A 397 0.56 -10.55 -10.75
CA LEU A 397 1.52 -10.12 -9.73
C LEU A 397 1.94 -8.68 -10.01
N GLY A 398 1.43 -7.73 -9.24
CA GLY A 398 1.65 -6.31 -9.47
C GLY A 398 2.40 -5.61 -8.34
N GLN A 399 3.02 -4.49 -8.68
CA GLN A 399 3.56 -3.52 -7.75
C GLN A 399 3.11 -2.10 -8.11
N LYS A 400 3.10 -1.22 -7.11
CA LYS A 400 2.67 0.18 -7.22
C LYS A 400 3.62 0.97 -8.13
N PHE A 401 3.13 2.03 -8.77
CA PHE A 401 4.02 3.02 -9.41
C PHE A 401 4.87 3.71 -8.33
N PRO A 402 6.21 3.73 -8.47
CA PRO A 402 7.09 4.27 -7.42
C PRO A 402 7.49 5.73 -7.61
N ALA A 403 7.18 6.31 -8.77
CA ALA A 403 7.49 7.69 -9.12
C ALA A 403 6.63 8.17 -10.30
N ASP A 404 6.69 9.48 -10.58
CA ASP A 404 6.00 10.11 -11.72
C ASP A 404 6.71 9.82 -13.07
N ASN A 405 8.00 9.50 -13.00
CA ASN A 405 8.82 9.18 -14.16
C ASN A 405 9.74 8.00 -13.82
N PHE A 406 9.53 6.87 -14.46
CA PHE A 406 10.32 5.66 -14.27
C PHE A 406 10.23 4.76 -15.50
N GLN A 407 11.14 3.80 -15.60
CA GLN A 407 11.03 2.69 -16.51
C GLN A 407 11.12 1.38 -15.76
N VAL A 408 10.36 0.40 -16.21
CA VAL A 408 10.51 -1.00 -15.80
C VAL A 408 11.13 -1.75 -16.95
N THR A 409 12.15 -2.55 -16.66
CA THR A 409 12.64 -3.59 -17.58
C THR A 409 12.59 -4.94 -16.88
N THR A 410 12.23 -5.99 -17.60
CA THR A 410 12.27 -7.37 -17.11
C THR A 410 12.74 -8.32 -18.20
N LYS A 411 13.41 -9.41 -17.79
CA LYS A 411 13.80 -10.51 -18.67
C LYS A 411 12.88 -11.70 -18.43
N ILE A 412 12.21 -12.17 -19.48
CA ILE A 412 11.26 -13.27 -19.43
C ILE A 412 11.72 -14.37 -20.37
N THR A 413 11.83 -15.59 -19.85
CA THR A 413 12.02 -16.82 -20.64
C THR A 413 10.74 -17.65 -20.60
N PHE A 414 10.07 -17.79 -21.74
CA PHE A 414 8.80 -18.50 -21.85
C PHE A 414 8.99 -19.93 -22.36
N THR A 415 8.49 -20.91 -21.59
CA THR A 415 8.42 -22.32 -21.97
C THR A 415 6.96 -22.73 -22.04
N PRO A 416 6.33 -22.64 -23.23
CA PRO A 416 4.96 -23.13 -23.40
C PRO A 416 4.90 -24.65 -23.30
N ASN A 417 3.72 -25.17 -23.00
CA ASN A 417 3.43 -26.60 -23.05
C ASN A 417 3.01 -26.98 -24.47
N ASP A 418 3.70 -27.95 -25.08
CA ASP A 418 3.45 -28.37 -26.46
C ASP A 418 2.03 -28.96 -26.69
N LYS A 419 1.32 -29.32 -25.60
CA LYS A 419 -0.07 -29.81 -25.65
C LYS A 419 -1.10 -28.68 -25.54
N LEU A 420 -0.66 -27.43 -25.37
CA LEU A 420 -1.52 -26.26 -25.20
C LEU A 420 -1.19 -25.21 -26.28
N GLU A 421 -2.21 -24.43 -26.60
CA GLU A 421 -2.09 -23.27 -27.49
C GLU A 421 -2.66 -22.04 -26.79
N ASN A 422 -2.23 -20.86 -27.23
CA ASN A 422 -2.67 -19.57 -26.70
C ASN A 422 -2.31 -19.34 -25.23
N GLU A 423 -1.27 -20.03 -24.72
CA GLU A 423 -0.68 -19.65 -23.45
C GLU A 423 -0.01 -18.28 -23.60
N LYS A 424 -0.24 -17.38 -22.64
CA LYS A 424 0.19 -15.98 -22.68
C LYS A 424 0.94 -15.61 -21.42
N VAL A 425 2.12 -15.01 -21.56
CA VAL A 425 2.95 -14.49 -20.44
C VAL A 425 3.42 -13.08 -20.77
N GLY A 426 3.44 -12.16 -19.80
CA GLY A 426 3.72 -10.77 -20.14
C GLY A 426 3.99 -9.82 -18.98
N LEU A 427 4.35 -8.60 -19.38
CA LEU A 427 4.46 -7.41 -18.54
C LEU A 427 3.24 -6.52 -18.82
N ILE A 428 2.54 -6.09 -17.77
CA ILE A 428 1.27 -5.36 -17.86
C ILE A 428 1.33 -4.05 -17.06
N ILE A 429 0.69 -2.99 -17.58
CA ILE A 429 0.24 -1.85 -16.79
C ILE A 429 -1.26 -2.00 -16.58
N LEU A 430 -1.70 -2.21 -15.34
CA LEU A 430 -3.07 -2.51 -14.94
C LEU A 430 -3.69 -1.35 -14.16
N GLY A 431 -4.79 -0.80 -14.68
CA GLY A 431 -5.71 0.12 -14.01
C GLY A 431 -7.15 -0.21 -14.43
N GLN A 432 -8.04 0.78 -14.43
CA GLN A 432 -9.40 0.64 -15.02
C GLN A 432 -9.38 0.32 -16.52
N ASP A 433 -8.30 0.74 -17.18
CA ASP A 433 -7.84 0.29 -18.49
C ASP A 433 -6.49 -0.40 -18.31
N TYR A 434 -6.08 -1.22 -19.27
CA TYR A 434 -4.73 -1.80 -19.24
C TYR A 434 -4.12 -1.92 -20.63
N SER A 435 -2.79 -1.95 -20.64
CA SER A 435 -2.00 -2.39 -21.79
C SER A 435 -0.94 -3.38 -21.35
N THR A 436 -0.57 -4.29 -22.26
CA THR A 436 0.37 -5.38 -21.97
C THR A 436 1.24 -5.68 -23.18
N LEU A 437 2.49 -6.06 -22.91
CA LEU A 437 3.37 -6.69 -23.88
C LEU A 437 3.58 -8.14 -23.49
N PHE A 438 3.38 -9.05 -24.43
CA PHE A 438 3.28 -10.48 -24.12
C PHE A 438 3.92 -11.39 -25.16
N LEU A 439 4.27 -12.59 -24.70
CA LEU A 439 4.53 -13.75 -25.54
C LEU A 439 3.30 -14.66 -25.54
N LYS A 440 2.92 -15.15 -26.72
CA LYS A 440 1.79 -16.07 -26.92
C LYS A 440 2.22 -17.30 -27.69
N SER A 441 1.89 -18.49 -27.20
CA SER A 441 2.15 -19.75 -27.89
C SER A 441 1.12 -20.02 -28.99
N LYS A 442 1.60 -20.53 -30.12
CA LYS A 442 0.79 -21.11 -31.21
C LYS A 442 1.44 -22.43 -31.66
N LYS A 443 0.73 -23.24 -32.45
CA LYS A 443 1.25 -24.53 -32.97
C LYS A 443 2.62 -24.42 -33.63
N ASP A 444 2.88 -23.32 -34.31
CA ASP A 444 4.07 -23.13 -35.13
C ASP A 444 5.17 -22.31 -34.43
N GLY A 445 4.97 -21.85 -33.18
CA GLY A 445 6.00 -21.14 -32.42
C GLY A 445 5.47 -20.09 -31.44
N ILE A 446 6.36 -19.20 -31.00
CA ILE A 446 6.06 -18.13 -30.05
C ILE A 446 5.92 -16.81 -30.79
N TYR A 447 4.89 -16.05 -30.43
CA TYR A 447 4.59 -14.75 -31.03
C TYR A 447 4.69 -13.66 -29.97
N LEU A 448 5.35 -12.56 -30.34
CA LEU A 448 5.28 -11.30 -29.61
C LEU A 448 3.97 -10.58 -29.96
N GLY A 449 3.26 -10.11 -28.96
CA GLY A 449 2.03 -9.34 -29.14
C GLY A 449 1.92 -8.18 -28.15
N TYR A 450 1.08 -7.22 -28.52
CA TYR A 450 0.65 -6.10 -27.70
C TYR A 450 -0.86 -6.21 -27.46
N GLY A 451 -1.30 -6.01 -26.23
CA GLY A 451 -2.70 -6.05 -25.83
C GLY A 451 -3.13 -4.71 -25.27
N LEU A 452 -4.31 -4.23 -25.66
CA LEU A 452 -4.92 -3.00 -25.17
C LEU A 452 -6.38 -3.25 -24.81
N CYS A 453 -6.78 -2.90 -23.60
CA CYS A 453 -8.16 -2.98 -23.16
C CYS A 453 -8.62 -1.62 -22.59
N LYS A 454 -9.40 -0.89 -23.40
CA LYS A 454 -10.05 0.35 -22.99
C LYS A 454 -11.44 0.06 -22.45
N GLY A 455 -11.75 0.58 -21.27
CA GLY A 455 -12.99 0.31 -20.54
C GLY A 455 -13.03 -1.08 -19.90
N ALA A 456 -11.91 -1.61 -19.41
CA ALA A 456 -11.87 -2.94 -18.80
C ALA A 456 -12.80 -3.01 -17.57
N VAL A 457 -12.85 -1.94 -16.76
CA VAL A 457 -13.82 -1.76 -15.66
C VAL A 457 -15.29 -1.81 -16.09
N LYS A 458 -15.58 -1.59 -17.38
CA LYS A 458 -16.92 -1.68 -17.98
C LYS A 458 -17.16 -3.04 -18.67
N GLY A 459 -16.31 -4.03 -18.43
CA GLY A 459 -16.40 -5.37 -19.01
C GLY A 459 -16.07 -5.44 -20.50
N LYS A 460 -15.25 -4.52 -21.02
CA LYS A 460 -14.74 -4.58 -22.39
C LYS A 460 -13.64 -5.64 -22.52
N GLU A 461 -13.48 -6.15 -23.72
CA GLU A 461 -12.51 -7.20 -24.04
C GLU A 461 -11.14 -6.61 -24.46
N GLU A 462 -10.10 -7.42 -24.35
CA GLU A 462 -8.76 -7.08 -24.84
C GLU A 462 -8.73 -7.08 -26.37
N VAL A 463 -8.14 -6.05 -26.97
CA VAL A 463 -7.74 -6.07 -28.38
C VAL A 463 -6.27 -6.47 -28.47
N GLU A 464 -6.01 -7.62 -29.07
CA GLU A 464 -4.65 -8.15 -29.28
C GLU A 464 -4.14 -7.83 -30.69
N SER A 465 -2.92 -7.28 -30.77
CA SER A 465 -2.17 -7.09 -32.02
C SER A 465 -0.90 -7.93 -31.98
N ILE A 466 -0.77 -8.87 -32.92
CA ILE A 466 0.47 -9.66 -33.10
C ILE A 466 1.50 -8.81 -33.83
N ILE A 467 2.68 -8.66 -33.23
CA ILE A 467 3.76 -7.84 -33.78
C ILE A 467 4.61 -8.69 -34.72
N ASN A 468 5.18 -9.79 -34.22
CA ASN A 468 5.98 -10.72 -35.02
C ASN A 468 6.12 -12.08 -34.33
N LYS A 469 6.44 -13.10 -35.11
CA LYS A 469 6.98 -14.36 -34.60
C LYS A 469 8.40 -14.14 -34.10
N ILE A 470 8.80 -14.80 -33.01
CA ILE A 470 10.15 -14.71 -32.46
C ILE A 470 10.83 -16.09 -32.44
N ASP A 471 12.11 -16.12 -32.79
CA ASP A 471 12.93 -17.35 -32.84
C ASP A 471 13.74 -17.54 -31.54
N THR A 472 13.26 -16.97 -30.43
CA THR A 472 13.86 -17.08 -29.09
C THR A 472 12.76 -17.31 -28.06
N LYS A 473 13.10 -18.03 -26.99
CA LYS A 473 12.23 -18.17 -25.81
C LYS A 473 12.39 -17.01 -24.83
N THR A 474 13.49 -16.26 -24.93
CA THR A 474 13.85 -15.19 -23.99
C THR A 474 13.71 -13.82 -24.66
N VAL A 475 12.98 -12.93 -23.98
CA VAL A 475 12.77 -11.54 -24.39
C VAL A 475 12.92 -10.60 -23.20
N TYR A 476 13.23 -9.35 -23.50
CA TYR A 476 13.27 -8.27 -22.53
C TYR A 476 12.11 -7.33 -22.82
N PHE A 477 11.22 -7.16 -21.85
CA PHE A 477 10.13 -6.20 -21.95
C PHE A 477 10.48 -4.95 -21.16
N ARG A 478 10.15 -3.80 -21.74
CA ARG A 478 10.30 -2.51 -21.09
C ARG A 478 9.06 -1.66 -21.27
N VAL A 479 8.68 -0.97 -20.21
CA VAL A 479 7.71 0.12 -20.24
C VAL A 479 8.33 1.35 -19.61
N GLN A 480 8.23 2.49 -20.30
CA GLN A 480 8.58 3.80 -19.77
C GLN A 480 7.29 4.50 -19.39
N VAL A 481 7.17 4.94 -18.14
CA VAL A 481 6.03 5.70 -17.62
C VAL A 481 6.53 7.12 -17.33
N SER A 482 6.05 8.09 -18.10
CA SER A 482 6.34 9.51 -17.89
C SER A 482 5.15 10.22 -17.23
N ASN A 483 5.38 11.47 -16.81
CA ASN A 483 4.35 12.31 -16.20
C ASN A 483 3.00 12.25 -16.93
N GLY A 484 1.91 12.27 -16.18
CA GLY A 484 0.55 11.99 -16.68
C GLY A 484 0.21 10.52 -16.92
N GLY A 485 1.03 9.57 -16.45
CA GLY A 485 0.76 8.13 -16.59
C GLY A 485 0.95 7.60 -18.01
N ILE A 486 1.71 8.32 -18.85
CA ILE A 486 1.91 7.97 -20.26
C ILE A 486 2.92 6.84 -20.36
N CYS A 487 2.47 5.70 -20.86
CA CYS A 487 3.21 4.46 -21.01
C CYS A 487 3.67 4.27 -22.47
N LYS A 488 4.97 4.05 -22.66
CA LYS A 488 5.59 3.66 -23.92
C LYS A 488 6.24 2.30 -23.79
N TRP A 489 5.89 1.38 -24.68
CA TRP A 489 6.33 -0.02 -24.63
C TRP A 489 7.50 -0.27 -25.57
N PHE A 490 8.40 -1.15 -25.14
CA PHE A 490 9.55 -1.60 -25.91
C PHE A 490 9.83 -3.07 -25.64
N TYR A 491 10.42 -3.75 -26.62
CA TYR A 491 10.97 -5.09 -26.45
C TYR A 491 12.40 -5.18 -26.97
N SER A 492 13.13 -6.19 -26.52
CA SER A 492 14.43 -6.57 -27.07
C SER A 492 14.61 -8.09 -27.01
N THR A 493 15.36 -8.64 -27.96
CA THR A 493 15.79 -10.06 -27.96
C THR A 493 17.25 -10.22 -27.52
N ASP A 494 18.00 -9.13 -27.37
CA ASP A 494 19.44 -9.13 -27.07
C ASP A 494 19.84 -8.28 -25.84
N ASN A 495 18.85 -7.61 -25.20
CA ASN A 495 19.03 -6.64 -24.10
C ASN A 495 19.88 -5.42 -24.45
N LYS A 496 20.16 -5.17 -25.73
CA LYS A 496 20.98 -4.05 -26.20
C LYS A 496 20.14 -3.08 -26.99
N LYS A 497 19.44 -3.56 -28.01
CA LYS A 497 18.56 -2.76 -28.85
C LYS A 497 17.11 -2.97 -28.43
N PHE A 498 16.47 -1.91 -27.95
CA PHE A 498 15.06 -1.91 -27.61
C PHE A 498 14.25 -1.29 -28.76
N LEU A 499 13.33 -2.07 -29.32
CA LEU A 499 12.43 -1.67 -30.39
C LEU A 499 11.11 -1.15 -29.79
N PRO A 500 10.64 0.04 -30.19
CA PRO A 500 9.40 0.61 -29.66
C PRO A 500 8.16 -0.07 -30.24
N ILE A 501 7.09 -0.06 -29.45
CA ILE A 501 5.72 -0.28 -29.91
C ILE A 501 5.08 1.09 -30.13
N THR A 502 4.45 1.29 -31.29
CA THR A 502 4.02 2.62 -31.75
C THR A 502 2.83 3.19 -31.00
N GLU A 503 1.99 2.35 -30.42
CA GLU A 503 0.77 2.81 -29.71
C GLU A 503 1.08 3.22 -28.26
N PRO A 504 0.95 4.50 -27.90
CA PRO A 504 1.06 4.91 -26.50
C PRO A 504 -0.21 4.52 -25.73
N PHE A 505 -0.05 4.27 -24.43
CA PHE A 505 -1.14 4.00 -23.49
C PHE A 505 -1.10 5.02 -22.36
N THR A 506 -2.24 5.53 -21.92
CA THR A 506 -2.32 6.36 -20.71
C THR A 506 -2.93 5.52 -19.59
N ALA A 507 -2.16 5.29 -18.54
CA ALA A 507 -2.63 4.56 -17.36
C ALA A 507 -3.76 5.33 -16.67
N LEU A 508 -4.77 4.59 -16.22
CA LEU A 508 -5.86 5.09 -15.38
C LEU A 508 -5.73 4.53 -13.97
N PRO A 509 -6.34 5.16 -12.96
CA PRO A 509 -6.43 4.58 -11.62
C PRO A 509 -7.02 3.17 -11.65
N GLY A 510 -6.64 2.31 -10.70
CA GLY A 510 -7.24 1.00 -10.46
C GLY A 510 -8.51 1.07 -9.59
N LYS A 511 -9.40 2.05 -9.86
CA LYS A 511 -10.55 2.45 -9.03
C LYS A 511 -10.15 3.32 -7.84
N TRP A 512 -9.94 2.76 -6.65
CA TRP A 512 -9.52 3.53 -5.46
C TRP A 512 -8.02 3.53 -5.22
N VAL A 513 -7.29 2.77 -6.03
CA VAL A 513 -5.82 2.65 -6.01
C VAL A 513 -5.22 3.22 -7.28
N GLY A 514 -3.91 3.45 -7.27
CA GLY A 514 -3.15 3.77 -8.48
C GLY A 514 -3.07 2.60 -9.46
N ALA A 515 -2.55 2.89 -10.66
CA ALA A 515 -2.16 1.85 -11.60
C ALA A 515 -0.99 1.02 -11.04
N LYS A 516 -0.92 -0.24 -11.48
CA LYS A 516 0.16 -1.16 -11.11
C LYS A 516 0.89 -1.65 -12.35
N VAL A 517 2.20 -1.84 -12.21
CA VAL A 517 3.01 -2.57 -13.18
C VAL A 517 3.19 -3.99 -12.68
N GLY A 518 3.04 -5.00 -13.54
CA GLY A 518 3.01 -6.37 -13.08
C GLY A 518 3.33 -7.43 -14.12
N LEU A 519 3.36 -8.67 -13.67
CA LEU A 519 3.67 -9.87 -14.43
C LEU A 519 2.48 -10.84 -14.37
N TYR A 520 2.26 -11.61 -15.42
CA TYR A 520 1.24 -12.65 -15.44
C TYR A 520 1.61 -13.82 -16.34
N ALA A 521 0.97 -14.96 -16.09
CA ALA A 521 1.03 -16.15 -16.94
C ALA A 521 -0.35 -16.82 -16.97
N VAL A 522 -0.94 -16.93 -18.15
CA VAL A 522 -2.33 -17.40 -18.34
C VAL A 522 -2.46 -18.36 -19.51
N ARG A 523 -3.57 -19.10 -19.54
CA ARG A 523 -3.95 -20.02 -20.61
C ARG A 523 -5.47 -20.16 -20.69
N ASN A 524 -5.97 -20.67 -21.81
CA ASN A 524 -7.40 -20.86 -22.02
C ASN A 524 -7.90 -22.21 -21.49
N THR A 525 -7.06 -23.25 -21.55
CA THR A 525 -7.47 -24.64 -21.27
C THR A 525 -6.63 -25.22 -20.14
N GLN A 526 -7.29 -25.97 -19.24
CA GLN A 526 -6.65 -26.72 -18.18
C GLN A 526 -6.41 -28.17 -18.62
N ILE A 527 -5.17 -28.64 -18.43
CA ILE A 527 -4.77 -30.06 -18.50
C ILE A 527 -3.97 -30.42 -17.23
N ASN A 528 -3.45 -31.65 -17.14
CA ASN A 528 -2.65 -32.13 -16.00
C ASN A 528 -1.21 -31.57 -15.94
N ASP A 529 -0.91 -30.54 -16.72
CA ASP A 529 0.39 -29.89 -16.84
C ASP A 529 0.19 -28.44 -17.35
N SER A 530 1.20 -27.57 -17.31
CA SER A 530 1.12 -26.16 -17.73
C SER A 530 2.44 -25.66 -18.30
N GLY A 531 2.39 -24.67 -19.20
CA GLY A 531 3.55 -23.86 -19.53
C GLY A 531 3.96 -22.98 -18.35
N TYR A 532 5.13 -22.33 -18.47
CA TYR A 532 5.63 -21.41 -17.45
C TYR A 532 6.53 -20.33 -18.04
N ALA A 533 6.65 -19.22 -17.31
CA ALA A 533 7.64 -18.18 -17.54
C ALA A 533 8.63 -18.11 -16.40
N ASP A 534 9.92 -18.07 -16.72
CA ASP A 534 10.98 -17.73 -15.78
C ASP A 534 11.34 -16.25 -15.95
N VAL A 535 11.21 -15.49 -14.87
CA VAL A 535 11.53 -14.06 -14.82
C VAL A 535 12.81 -13.88 -14.03
N ASP A 536 13.91 -13.59 -14.71
CA ASP A 536 15.24 -13.48 -14.06
C ASP A 536 15.32 -12.26 -13.14
N TRP A 537 14.72 -11.13 -13.54
CA TRP A 537 14.74 -9.89 -12.76
C TRP A 537 13.66 -8.92 -13.21
N PHE A 538 13.33 -7.99 -12.32
CA PHE A 538 12.45 -6.87 -12.53
C PHE A 538 13.15 -5.60 -12.03
N LYS A 539 13.48 -4.67 -12.94
CA LYS A 539 14.28 -3.48 -12.62
C LYS A 539 13.50 -2.21 -12.86
N VAL A 540 13.39 -1.40 -11.81
CA VAL A 540 12.89 -0.02 -11.87
C VAL A 540 14.08 0.92 -11.95
N GLU A 541 14.09 1.78 -12.96
CA GLU A 541 15.18 2.72 -13.22
C GLU A 541 14.64 4.07 -13.72
N PRO A 542 15.44 5.15 -13.67
CA PRO A 542 15.11 6.39 -14.36
C PRO A 542 14.96 6.16 -15.86
N ILE A 543 14.07 6.92 -16.49
CA ILE A 543 14.04 7.05 -17.94
C ILE A 543 15.36 7.73 -18.36
N LYS A 544 16.04 7.16 -19.35
CA LYS A 544 17.30 7.69 -19.89
C LYS A 544 17.08 8.79 -20.91
#